data_AF-A0A6B3HW18-F1
#
_entry.id   AF-A0A6B3HW18-F1
#
_cell.length_a   1.000
_cell.length_b   1.000
_cell.length_c   1.000
_cell.angle_alpha   90.00
_cell.angle_beta   90.00
_cell.angle_gamma   90.00
#
_symmetry.space_group_name_H-M   'P 1'
#
loop_
_entity.id
_entity.type
_entity.pdbx_description
1 polymer ?
#
loop_
_entity_poly.entity_id
_entity_poly.type
_entity_poly.pdbx_seq_one_letter_code
_entity_poly.pdbx_strand_id
1 'polypeptide(L)'
;MTPAPRTSAHPSRPHFTVLGPLAAHRDGVPLSLGPLKQRLVLGLLLSRPNTPVGTDALTDAVWPDDPPRTARKNLQVYVSSLRTLLGDGRTASPGLLVHDCGGYVLRVEDDEVDALRMRRLARSAAGLEPASAVGLLREAVGLWQSTPLHDLRRSPALAAEGERLERRCLSVHEEWAECELALGRGPAVVEELRELAERHPLRERLHAAWMTALHQSGRRSEALAVYDEYRQELARELGLEPGGAMADRYRDVLTESRSHGIARSAAPAELPPDPPVFTGRGGQLRELIDALDRPGGEGGTVLLTGPAGSGKTALAVRAARLLADRYPDGRLLVRLRDSAGAAQPATTVLDRLAGLTGVPATPQAWRRWLVRHRALVVLDDAPGEHTVRGLLPTDGRSAVLVTARGLLGGLAPVGRVDVPPMDPAEALDLLARFVGTARVAADRAAALRVVHGCGLLPLGVRVAGMR
;
A
#
# COMPACT_ATOMS: atom_id res chain seq x y z
N MET A 1 -58.40 13.98 -7.95
CA MET A 1 -58.28 15.22 -7.15
C MET A 1 -57.07 15.01 -6.23
N THR A 2 -55.88 15.32 -6.74
CA THR A 2 -54.60 15.08 -6.06
C THR A 2 -54.31 16.29 -5.16
N PRO A 3 -54.02 16.13 -3.87
CA PRO A 3 -53.76 17.28 -3.01
C PRO A 3 -52.40 17.87 -3.36
N ALA A 4 -52.39 19.19 -3.62
CA ALA A 4 -51.19 19.96 -3.87
C ALA A 4 -50.23 19.92 -2.65
N PRO A 5 -48.90 19.88 -2.86
CA PRO A 5 -47.95 19.98 -1.77
C PRO A 5 -48.06 21.38 -1.14
N ARG A 6 -48.31 21.40 0.16
CA ARG A 6 -48.33 22.61 0.99
C ARG A 6 -46.91 23.20 1.03
N THR A 7 -46.66 24.24 0.25
CA THR A 7 -45.54 25.16 0.46
C THR A 7 -45.75 25.89 1.78
N SER A 8 -45.04 25.45 2.83
CA SER A 8 -44.87 26.23 4.05
C SER A 8 -43.97 27.41 3.73
N ALA A 9 -44.57 28.56 3.43
CA ALA A 9 -43.89 29.83 3.21
C ALA A 9 -43.27 30.36 4.52
N HIS A 10 -42.15 29.77 4.93
CA HIS A 10 -41.20 30.50 5.76
C HIS A 10 -40.50 31.50 4.84
N PRO A 11 -40.34 32.77 5.25
CA PRO A 11 -39.53 33.71 4.49
C PRO A 11 -38.14 33.09 4.30
N SER A 12 -37.74 32.98 3.04
CA SER A 12 -36.49 32.35 2.65
C SER A 12 -35.31 33.05 3.30
N ARG A 13 -34.61 32.31 4.15
CA ARG A 13 -33.41 32.81 4.80
C ARG A 13 -32.27 32.88 3.77
N PRO A 14 -31.37 33.86 3.90
CA PRO A 14 -30.22 33.96 3.00
C PRO A 14 -29.24 32.79 3.25
N HIS A 15 -28.69 32.25 2.16
CA HIS A 15 -27.56 31.32 2.17
C HIS A 15 -26.26 32.07 1.89
N PHE A 16 -25.20 31.75 2.62
CA PHE A 16 -23.90 32.41 2.53
C PHE A 16 -22.82 31.44 2.07
N THR A 17 -21.91 31.97 1.28
CA THR A 17 -20.69 31.28 0.84
C THR A 17 -19.49 31.97 1.47
N VAL A 18 -18.70 31.22 2.24
CA VAL A 18 -17.41 31.65 2.79
C VAL A 18 -16.26 30.72 2.41
N LEU A 19 -16.54 29.54 1.84
CA LEU A 19 -15.56 28.59 1.31
C LEU A 19 -15.17 28.94 -0.14
N GLY A 20 -14.96 30.23 -0.37
CA GLY A 20 -14.73 30.86 -1.66
C GLY A 20 -14.78 32.39 -1.47
N PRO A 21 -15.06 33.18 -2.52
CA PRO A 21 -15.37 34.59 -2.33
C PRO A 21 -16.63 34.77 -1.47
N LEU A 22 -16.68 35.82 -0.65
CA LEU A 22 -17.88 36.10 0.15
C LEU A 22 -19.07 36.39 -0.77
N ALA A 23 -20.09 35.54 -0.71
CA ALA A 23 -21.33 35.70 -1.45
C ALA A 23 -22.56 35.38 -0.57
N ALA A 24 -23.73 35.90 -0.97
CA ALA A 24 -24.99 35.51 -0.37
C ALA A 24 -26.10 35.42 -1.43
N HIS A 25 -27.03 34.49 -1.24
CA HIS A 25 -28.16 34.26 -2.11
C HIS A 25 -29.44 34.12 -1.29
N ARG A 26 -30.58 34.59 -1.81
CA ARG A 26 -31.91 34.35 -1.25
C ARG A 26 -32.80 33.85 -2.38
N ASP A 27 -33.42 32.69 -2.20
CA ASP A 27 -34.20 32.01 -3.26
C ASP A 27 -33.43 31.85 -4.58
N GLY A 28 -32.13 31.57 -4.49
CA GLY A 28 -31.24 31.47 -5.66
C GLY A 28 -30.86 32.81 -6.29
N VAL A 29 -31.36 33.95 -5.80
CA VAL A 29 -31.02 35.28 -6.29
C VAL A 29 -29.83 35.86 -5.50
N PRO A 30 -28.74 36.28 -6.15
CA PRO A 30 -27.60 36.92 -5.48
C PRO A 30 -27.99 38.21 -4.74
N LEU A 31 -27.48 38.39 -3.52
CA LEU A 31 -27.66 39.60 -2.72
C LEU A 31 -26.44 40.53 -2.88
N SER A 32 -26.70 41.82 -3.09
CA SER A 32 -25.64 42.83 -3.10
C SER A 32 -25.16 43.12 -1.68
N LEU A 33 -23.96 42.64 -1.33
CA LEU A 33 -23.38 42.74 0.02
C LEU A 33 -22.88 44.14 0.38
N GLY A 34 -22.93 45.09 -0.56
CA GLY A 34 -22.53 46.46 -0.35
C GLY A 34 -21.00 46.68 -0.37
N PRO A 35 -20.53 47.82 0.16
CA PRO A 35 -19.13 48.22 0.13
C PRO A 35 -18.19 47.28 0.89
N LEU A 36 -16.90 47.33 0.57
CA LEU A 36 -15.86 46.48 1.18
C LEU A 36 -15.92 46.43 2.71
N LYS A 37 -16.04 47.58 3.39
CA LYS A 37 -16.07 47.64 4.86
C LYS A 37 -17.28 46.91 5.46
N GLN A 38 -18.44 46.97 4.80
CA GLN A 38 -19.62 46.21 5.21
C GLN A 38 -19.41 44.71 5.00
N ARG A 39 -18.78 44.32 3.88
CA ARG A 39 -18.42 42.92 3.59
C ARG A 39 -17.40 42.35 4.59
N LEU A 40 -16.44 43.15 5.06
CA LEU A 40 -15.49 42.75 6.10
C LEU A 40 -16.19 42.41 7.41
N VAL A 41 -17.14 43.24 7.85
CA VAL A 41 -17.98 42.98 9.03
C VAL A 41 -18.76 41.68 8.87
N LEU A 42 -19.44 41.51 7.73
CA LEU A 42 -20.23 40.30 7.44
C LEU A 42 -19.35 39.04 7.38
N GLY A 43 -18.22 39.11 6.69
CA GLY A 43 -17.29 37.99 6.55
C GLY A 43 -16.74 37.52 7.90
N LEU A 44 -16.40 38.44 8.81
CA LEU A 44 -15.91 38.07 10.15
C LEU A 44 -17.02 37.40 10.98
N LEU A 45 -18.25 37.94 10.93
CA LEU A 45 -19.40 37.34 11.61
C LEU A 45 -19.73 35.94 11.09
N LEU A 46 -19.69 35.74 9.76
CA LEU A 46 -19.94 34.43 9.13
C LEU A 46 -18.79 33.43 9.35
N SER A 47 -17.57 33.90 9.61
CA SER A 47 -16.44 33.04 9.98
C SER A 47 -16.59 32.50 11.41
N ARG A 48 -17.34 33.21 12.27
CA ARG A 48 -17.63 32.86 13.66
C ARG A 48 -19.15 32.80 13.91
N PRO A 49 -19.88 31.95 13.17
CA PRO A 49 -21.34 31.93 13.23
C PRO A 49 -21.81 31.55 14.63
N ASN A 50 -22.96 32.10 15.04
CA ASN A 50 -23.58 31.85 16.34
C ASN A 50 -22.72 32.20 17.56
N THR A 51 -21.60 32.91 17.38
CA THR A 51 -20.65 33.31 18.43
C THR A 51 -20.54 34.83 18.50
N PRO A 52 -20.47 35.45 19.70
CA PRO A 52 -20.26 36.90 19.80
C PRO A 52 -18.92 37.33 19.21
N VAL A 53 -18.97 38.33 18.32
CA VAL A 53 -17.78 39.04 17.83
C VAL A 53 -17.78 40.45 18.41
N GLY A 54 -16.77 40.74 19.25
CA GLY A 54 -16.63 42.02 19.92
C GLY A 54 -16.52 43.20 18.96
N THR A 55 -16.98 44.37 19.39
CA THR A 55 -16.92 45.61 18.59
C THR A 55 -15.48 46.03 18.25
N ASP A 56 -14.51 45.77 19.13
CA ASP A 56 -13.10 46.05 18.86
C ASP A 56 -12.56 45.12 17.76
N ALA A 57 -12.84 43.81 17.82
CA ALA A 57 -12.45 42.87 16.76
C ALA A 57 -13.08 43.21 15.39
N LEU A 58 -14.33 43.70 15.37
CA LEU A 58 -14.96 44.20 14.15
C LEU A 58 -14.33 45.51 13.67
N THR A 59 -13.87 46.35 14.58
CA THR A 59 -13.15 47.59 14.26
C THR A 59 -11.82 47.25 13.61
N ASP A 60 -11.02 46.38 14.23
CA ASP A 60 -9.70 45.96 13.75
C ASP A 60 -9.79 45.26 12.38
N ALA A 61 -10.84 44.49 12.16
CA ALA A 61 -11.06 43.84 10.86
C ALA A 61 -11.33 44.85 9.73
N VAL A 62 -11.96 45.98 10.04
CA VAL A 62 -12.31 47.03 9.05
C VAL A 62 -11.19 48.07 8.90
N TRP A 63 -10.49 48.36 9.98
CA TRP A 63 -9.41 49.34 10.08
C TRP A 63 -8.26 48.77 10.94
N PRO A 64 -7.35 47.96 10.36
CA PRO A 64 -6.32 47.26 11.14
C PRO A 64 -5.26 48.19 11.74
N ASP A 65 -4.98 49.33 11.11
CA ASP A 65 -3.89 50.22 11.53
C ASP A 65 -4.37 51.53 12.18
N ASP A 66 -5.31 52.24 11.55
CA ASP A 66 -5.76 53.57 12.00
C ASP A 66 -7.30 53.67 11.99
N PRO A 67 -7.96 53.19 13.06
CA PRO A 67 -9.41 53.31 13.18
C PRO A 67 -9.81 54.77 13.41
N PRO A 68 -10.76 55.31 12.61
CA PRO A 68 -11.21 56.69 12.79
C PRO A 68 -11.90 56.85 14.14
N ARG A 69 -11.89 58.08 14.69
CA ARG A 69 -12.63 58.39 15.94
C ARG A 69 -14.12 58.05 15.87
N THR A 70 -14.69 57.96 14.66
CA THR A 70 -16.07 57.58 14.39
C THR A 70 -16.27 56.09 14.10
N ALA A 71 -15.27 55.23 14.32
CA ALA A 71 -15.30 53.80 13.97
C ALA A 71 -16.54 53.09 14.53
N ARG A 72 -16.86 53.27 15.81
CA ARG A 72 -18.06 52.70 16.45
C ARG A 72 -19.36 53.13 15.76
N LYS A 73 -19.48 54.41 15.42
CA LYS A 73 -20.66 54.94 14.71
C LYS A 73 -20.75 54.36 13.29
N ASN A 74 -19.62 54.25 12.59
CA ASN A 74 -19.55 53.65 11.25
C ASN A 74 -19.91 52.15 11.29
N LEU A 75 -19.46 51.41 12.31
CA LEU A 75 -19.86 50.02 12.52
C LEU A 75 -21.36 49.87 12.69
N GLN A 76 -22.02 50.75 13.48
CA GLN A 76 -23.47 50.74 13.62
C GLN A 76 -24.19 50.96 12.27
N VAL A 77 -23.65 51.82 11.40
CA VAL A 77 -24.18 52.02 10.04
C VAL A 77 -24.04 50.76 9.19
N TYR A 78 -22.88 50.09 9.23
CA TYR A 78 -22.68 48.82 8.52
C TYR A 78 -23.61 47.72 9.06
N VAL A 79 -23.73 47.58 10.37
CA VAL A 79 -24.66 46.63 11.01
C VAL A 79 -26.11 46.91 10.64
N SER A 80 -26.53 48.18 10.65
CA SER A 80 -27.90 48.54 10.24
C SER A 80 -28.16 48.18 8.78
N SER A 81 -27.18 48.43 7.90
CA SER A 81 -27.29 48.09 6.48
C SER A 81 -27.34 46.58 6.27
N LEU A 82 -26.55 45.81 7.04
CA LEU A 82 -26.60 44.35 7.05
C LEU A 82 -27.94 43.83 7.56
N ARG A 83 -28.51 44.38 8.63
CA ARG A 83 -29.85 44.02 9.12
C ARG A 83 -30.92 44.17 8.03
N THR A 84 -30.90 45.30 7.32
CA THR A 84 -31.81 45.53 6.19
C THR A 84 -31.62 44.48 5.08
N LEU A 85 -30.37 44.15 4.75
CA LEU A 85 -30.03 43.13 3.75
C LEU A 85 -30.53 41.73 4.17
N LEU A 86 -30.31 41.37 5.43
CA LEU A 86 -30.71 40.10 6.05
C LEU A 86 -32.23 39.96 6.19
N GLY A 87 -32.96 41.08 6.13
CA GLY A 87 -34.42 41.11 6.27
C GLY A 87 -34.89 41.24 7.72
N ASP A 88 -33.98 41.60 8.63
CA ASP A 88 -34.28 41.86 10.04
C ASP A 88 -35.25 43.04 10.13
N GLY A 89 -36.52 42.75 10.45
CA GLY A 89 -37.62 43.73 10.50
C GLY A 89 -38.80 43.45 9.56
N ARG A 90 -38.75 42.39 8.72
CA ARG A 90 -39.89 41.97 7.87
C ARG A 90 -40.68 40.78 8.44
N THR A 91 -40.26 40.22 9.57
CA THR A 91 -40.79 38.97 10.16
C THR A 91 -40.95 39.10 11.67
N ALA A 92 -41.83 38.29 12.27
CA ALA A 92 -42.09 38.26 13.72
C ALA A 92 -40.99 37.53 14.54
N SER A 93 -39.96 37.00 13.88
CA SER A 93 -38.85 36.28 14.50
C SER A 93 -37.75 37.24 14.97
N PRO A 94 -36.96 36.88 16.00
CA PRO A 94 -35.77 37.64 16.34
C PRO A 94 -34.84 37.74 15.12
N GLY A 95 -34.31 38.95 14.86
CA GLY A 95 -33.44 39.21 13.71
C GLY A 95 -32.18 38.33 13.74
N LEU A 96 -31.65 38.02 12.55
CA LEU A 96 -30.45 37.23 12.35
C LEU A 96 -29.21 37.90 12.96
N LEU A 97 -29.13 39.24 12.94
CA LEU A 97 -28.00 39.99 13.49
C LEU A 97 -28.34 40.68 14.81
N VAL A 98 -28.02 40.02 15.93
CA VAL A 98 -28.29 40.51 17.29
C VAL A 98 -27.05 41.15 17.91
N HIS A 99 -27.28 42.08 18.83
CA HIS A 99 -26.22 42.64 19.67
C HIS A 99 -26.24 41.89 21.02
N ASP A 100 -25.11 41.29 21.40
CA ASP A 100 -24.99 40.44 22.58
C ASP A 100 -23.57 40.55 23.16
N CYS A 101 -23.44 40.51 24.49
CA CYS A 101 -22.16 40.56 25.22
C CYS A 101 -21.13 41.60 24.72
N GLY A 102 -21.57 42.82 24.38
CA GLY A 102 -20.67 43.91 23.91
C GLY A 102 -20.19 43.76 22.46
N GLY A 103 -20.81 42.87 21.69
CA GLY A 103 -20.52 42.60 20.30
C GLY A 103 -21.76 42.26 19.48
N TYR A 104 -21.53 41.67 18.32
CA TYR A 104 -22.60 41.23 17.43
C TYR A 104 -22.52 39.72 17.19
N VAL A 105 -23.69 39.08 17.10
CA VAL A 105 -23.84 37.67 16.78
C VAL A 105 -24.69 37.56 15.53
N LEU A 106 -24.19 36.87 14.51
CA LEU A 106 -24.99 36.44 13.38
C LEU A 106 -25.53 35.03 13.65
N ARG A 107 -26.84 34.93 13.85
CA ARG A 107 -27.58 33.69 14.09
C ARG A 107 -27.91 33.03 12.75
N VAL A 108 -27.38 31.83 12.55
CA VAL A 108 -27.56 31.05 11.32
C VAL A 108 -27.71 29.56 11.64
N GLU A 109 -28.51 28.86 10.85
CA GLU A 109 -28.63 27.40 10.93
C GLU A 109 -27.48 26.70 10.20
N ASP A 110 -27.32 25.40 10.46
CA ASP A 110 -26.23 24.61 9.89
C ASP A 110 -26.24 24.54 8.35
N ASP A 111 -27.38 24.78 7.68
CA ASP A 111 -27.50 24.77 6.20
C ASP A 111 -27.43 26.16 5.54
N GLU A 112 -27.37 27.23 6.33
CA GLU A 112 -27.38 28.62 5.84
C GLU A 112 -25.99 29.13 5.49
N VAL A 113 -24.93 28.48 5.97
CA VAL A 113 -23.54 28.81 5.64
C VAL A 113 -22.84 27.54 5.16
N ASP A 114 -22.21 27.58 3.99
CA ASP A 114 -21.46 26.47 3.41
C ASP A 114 -20.44 25.83 4.37
N ALA A 115 -19.73 26.64 5.17
CA ALA A 115 -18.80 26.16 6.19
C ALA A 115 -19.48 25.38 7.32
N LEU A 116 -20.71 25.76 7.69
CA LEU A 116 -21.50 25.02 8.68
C LEU A 116 -22.06 23.73 8.09
N ARG A 117 -22.52 23.78 6.84
CA ARG A 117 -23.04 22.62 6.12
C ARG A 117 -21.96 21.57 5.92
N MET A 118 -20.77 21.98 5.47
CA MET A 118 -19.58 21.12 5.38
C MET A 118 -19.29 20.45 6.73
N ARG A 119 -19.28 21.24 7.82
CA ARG A 119 -19.05 20.71 9.17
C ARG A 119 -20.14 19.73 9.61
N ARG A 120 -21.40 19.95 9.25
CA ARG A 120 -22.49 19.02 9.54
C ARG A 120 -22.32 17.72 8.76
N LEU A 121 -22.07 17.79 7.45
CA LEU A 121 -21.86 16.63 6.60
C LEU A 121 -20.68 15.78 7.07
N ALA A 122 -19.54 16.40 7.41
CA ALA A 122 -18.39 15.70 7.98
C ALA A 122 -18.72 15.02 9.32
N ARG A 123 -19.44 15.71 10.23
CA ARG A 123 -19.92 15.11 11.49
C ARG A 123 -20.87 13.94 11.26
N SER A 124 -21.75 14.02 10.27
CA SER A 124 -22.68 12.94 9.92
C SER A 124 -21.98 11.76 9.27
N ALA A 125 -20.85 11.98 8.59
CA ALA A 125 -20.02 10.93 8.02
C ALA A 125 -19.14 10.23 9.07
N ALA A 126 -18.79 10.93 10.15
CA ALA A 126 -17.91 10.41 11.19
C ALA A 126 -18.44 9.12 11.83
N GLY A 127 -17.60 8.08 11.84
CA GLY A 127 -17.94 6.77 12.40
C GLY A 127 -18.76 5.86 11.49
N LEU A 128 -19.13 6.31 10.29
CA LEU A 128 -19.73 5.45 9.28
C LEU A 128 -18.65 4.63 8.54
N GLU A 129 -19.06 3.49 8.00
CA GLU A 129 -18.23 2.73 7.06
C GLU A 129 -17.91 3.56 5.79
N PRO A 130 -16.73 3.38 5.16
CA PRO A 130 -16.31 4.21 4.03
C PRO A 130 -17.34 4.29 2.88
N ALA A 131 -18.01 3.19 2.56
CA ALA A 131 -19.04 3.14 1.52
C ALA A 131 -20.24 4.03 1.81
N SER A 132 -20.57 4.23 3.09
CA SER A 132 -21.68 5.06 3.56
C SER A 132 -21.25 6.51 3.78
N ALA A 133 -20.00 6.75 4.20
CA ALA A 133 -19.45 8.08 4.45
C ALA A 133 -19.16 8.87 3.16
N VAL A 134 -18.69 8.18 2.11
CA VAL A 134 -18.14 8.84 0.90
C VAL A 134 -19.11 9.79 0.21
N GLY A 135 -20.41 9.50 0.21
CA GLY A 135 -21.42 10.38 -0.40
C GLY A 135 -21.55 11.72 0.33
N LEU A 136 -21.61 11.68 1.67
CA LEU A 136 -21.69 12.88 2.51
C LEU A 136 -20.41 13.70 2.43
N LEU A 137 -19.26 13.03 2.45
CA LEU A 137 -17.95 13.68 2.33
C LEU A 137 -17.76 14.29 0.95
N ARG A 138 -18.22 13.62 -0.13
CA ARG A 138 -18.20 14.16 -1.49
C ARG A 138 -19.04 15.45 -1.62
N GLU A 139 -20.24 15.45 -1.01
CA GLU A 139 -21.06 16.67 -0.95
C GLU A 139 -20.33 17.77 -0.17
N ALA A 140 -19.67 17.42 0.93
CA ALA A 140 -18.95 18.37 1.77
C ALA A 140 -17.77 19.02 1.04
N VAL A 141 -16.91 18.23 0.37
CA VAL A 141 -15.77 18.75 -0.40
C VAL A 141 -16.23 19.63 -1.56
N GLY A 142 -17.34 19.28 -2.22
CA GLY A 142 -17.92 20.08 -3.31
C GLY A 142 -18.42 21.47 -2.90
N LEU A 143 -18.52 21.77 -1.60
CA LEU A 143 -18.81 23.13 -1.12
C LEU A 143 -17.59 24.04 -1.16
N TRP A 144 -16.37 23.49 -1.23
CA TRP A 144 -15.14 24.28 -1.32
C TRP A 144 -14.86 24.68 -2.76
N GLN A 145 -15.04 25.96 -3.08
CA GLN A 145 -14.89 26.47 -4.45
C GLN A 145 -13.46 26.95 -4.72
N SER A 146 -12.90 27.69 -3.77
CA SER A 146 -11.57 28.30 -3.85
C SER A 146 -11.05 28.66 -2.46
N THR A 147 -9.86 29.26 -2.38
CA THR A 147 -9.33 29.86 -1.15
C THR A 147 -10.41 30.65 -0.38
N PRO A 148 -10.74 30.26 0.88
CA PRO A 148 -11.82 30.88 1.65
C PRO A 148 -11.59 32.37 1.88
N LEU A 149 -12.64 33.17 1.63
CA LEU A 149 -12.70 34.62 1.78
C LEU A 149 -11.58 35.38 1.06
N HIS A 150 -11.06 34.84 -0.07
CA HIS A 150 -9.90 35.42 -0.77
C HIS A 150 -10.09 36.89 -1.17
N ASP A 151 -11.33 37.31 -1.43
CA ASP A 151 -11.73 38.68 -1.74
C ASP A 151 -11.59 39.65 -0.56
N LEU A 152 -11.46 39.13 0.66
CA LEU A 152 -11.40 39.89 1.92
C LEU A 152 -10.07 39.73 2.67
N ARG A 153 -9.14 38.88 2.21
CA ARG A 153 -7.87 38.58 2.90
C ARG A 153 -6.89 39.75 3.00
N ARG A 154 -7.18 40.91 2.39
CA ARG A 154 -6.43 42.16 2.68
C ARG A 154 -6.58 42.62 4.13
N SER A 155 -7.67 42.23 4.80
CA SER A 155 -7.82 42.41 6.25
C SER A 155 -7.12 41.26 6.98
N PRO A 156 -6.16 41.54 7.89
CA PRO A 156 -5.43 40.51 8.63
C PRO A 156 -6.35 39.58 9.42
N ALA A 157 -7.42 40.12 10.01
CA ALA A 157 -8.41 39.33 10.74
C ALA A 157 -9.07 38.30 9.82
N LEU A 158 -9.48 38.70 8.61
CA LEU A 158 -10.13 37.81 7.64
C LEU A 158 -9.15 36.84 6.99
N ALA A 159 -7.88 37.22 6.83
CA ALA A 159 -6.83 36.30 6.40
C ALA A 159 -6.69 35.12 7.38
N ALA A 160 -6.57 35.40 8.68
CA ALA A 160 -6.46 34.37 9.72
C ALA A 160 -7.71 33.47 9.80
N GLU A 161 -8.92 34.05 9.65
CA GLU A 161 -10.16 33.28 9.61
C GLU A 161 -10.25 32.41 8.35
N GLY A 162 -9.82 32.94 7.21
CA GLY A 162 -9.73 32.22 5.93
C GLY A 162 -8.78 31.02 6.01
N GLU A 163 -7.59 31.19 6.59
CA GLU A 163 -6.64 30.10 6.85
C GLU A 163 -7.22 29.04 7.79
N ARG A 164 -7.99 29.45 8.80
CA ARG A 164 -8.65 28.49 9.70
C ARG A 164 -9.73 27.68 8.97
N LEU A 165 -10.52 28.31 8.10
CA LEU A 165 -11.51 27.63 7.27
C LEU A 165 -10.83 26.67 6.30
N GLU A 166 -9.78 27.12 5.63
CA GLU A 166 -8.98 26.31 4.70
C GLU A 166 -8.42 25.06 5.38
N ARG A 167 -7.85 25.19 6.59
CA ARG A 167 -7.38 24.03 7.37
C ARG A 167 -8.48 23.01 7.65
N ARG A 168 -9.74 23.46 7.84
CA ARG A 168 -10.89 22.57 8.04
C ARG A 168 -11.31 21.91 6.73
N CYS A 169 -11.35 22.65 5.62
CA CYS A 169 -11.62 22.09 4.31
C CYS A 169 -10.63 20.97 3.96
N LEU A 170 -9.33 21.21 4.20
CA LEU A 170 -8.29 20.20 3.98
C LEU A 170 -8.52 18.94 4.80
N SER A 171 -8.89 19.05 6.07
CA SER A 171 -9.19 17.85 6.89
C SER A 171 -10.38 17.05 6.34
N VAL A 172 -11.42 17.72 5.82
CA VAL A 172 -12.55 17.03 5.17
C VAL A 172 -12.13 16.37 3.86
N HIS A 173 -11.22 16.98 3.10
CA HIS A 173 -10.66 16.38 1.88
C HIS A 173 -9.78 15.16 2.19
N GLU A 174 -8.97 15.23 3.24
CA GLU A 174 -8.19 14.10 3.74
C GLU A 174 -9.10 12.91 4.09
N GLU A 175 -10.20 13.16 4.83
CA GLU A 175 -11.19 12.14 5.19
C GLU A 175 -11.94 11.56 3.97
N TRP A 176 -12.35 12.43 3.04
CA TRP A 176 -13.00 12.02 1.79
C TRP A 176 -12.07 11.12 0.97
N ALA A 177 -10.82 11.54 0.78
CA ALA A 177 -9.82 10.80 0.02
C ALA A 177 -9.52 9.45 0.66
N GLU A 178 -9.36 9.39 1.99
CA GLU A 178 -9.18 8.14 2.71
C GLU A 178 -10.36 7.17 2.48
N CYS A 179 -11.60 7.67 2.41
CA CYS A 179 -12.76 6.85 2.08
C CYS A 179 -12.72 6.33 0.62
N GLU A 180 -12.40 7.19 -0.35
CA GLU A 180 -12.28 6.76 -1.76
C GLU A 180 -11.18 5.70 -1.93
N LEU A 181 -10.04 5.88 -1.25
CA LEU A 181 -8.92 4.95 -1.26
C LEU A 181 -9.28 3.62 -0.59
N ALA A 182 -10.01 3.63 0.53
CA ALA A 182 -10.50 2.41 1.16
C ALA A 182 -11.45 1.61 0.25
N LEU A 183 -12.17 2.30 -0.64
CA LEU A 183 -13.05 1.69 -1.65
C LEU A 183 -12.31 1.28 -2.94
N GLY A 184 -10.99 1.44 -3.01
CA GLY A 184 -10.19 1.12 -4.19
C GLY A 184 -10.40 2.08 -5.36
N ARG A 185 -10.89 3.30 -5.10
CA ARG A 185 -11.21 4.31 -6.11
C ARG A 185 -10.10 5.36 -6.28
N GLY A 186 -8.87 5.03 -5.90
CA GLY A 186 -7.69 5.89 -6.04
C GLY A 186 -7.55 6.60 -7.39
N PRO A 187 -7.76 5.94 -8.55
CA PRO A 187 -7.63 6.60 -9.85
C PRO A 187 -8.49 7.85 -10.04
N ALA A 188 -9.66 7.92 -9.39
CA ALA A 188 -10.57 9.05 -9.53
C ALA A 188 -10.12 10.30 -8.77
N VAL A 189 -9.20 10.16 -7.81
CA VAL A 189 -8.80 11.24 -6.88
C VAL A 189 -7.34 11.69 -7.05
N VAL A 190 -6.59 11.10 -7.99
CA VAL A 190 -5.15 11.37 -8.16
C VAL A 190 -4.86 12.85 -8.43
N GLU A 191 -5.52 13.46 -9.41
CA GLU A 191 -5.21 14.83 -9.83
C GLU A 191 -5.63 15.87 -8.78
N GLU A 192 -6.77 15.65 -8.11
CA GLU A 192 -7.23 16.51 -7.03
C GLU A 192 -6.29 16.45 -5.81
N LEU A 193 -5.83 15.25 -5.44
CA LEU A 193 -4.87 15.07 -4.35
C LEU A 193 -3.49 15.64 -4.68
N ARG A 194 -3.05 15.51 -5.94
CA ARG A 194 -1.82 16.14 -6.42
C ARG A 194 -1.89 17.65 -6.23
N GLU A 195 -2.94 18.29 -6.73
CA GLU A 195 -3.10 19.75 -6.64
C GLU A 195 -3.10 20.23 -5.18
N LEU A 196 -3.79 19.52 -4.29
CA LEU A 196 -3.83 19.84 -2.86
C LEU A 196 -2.47 19.61 -2.17
N ALA A 197 -1.75 18.54 -2.51
CA ALA A 197 -0.42 18.25 -1.96
C ALA A 197 0.62 19.29 -2.42
N GLU A 198 0.61 19.67 -3.70
CA GLU A 198 1.48 20.73 -4.24
C GLU A 198 1.19 22.09 -3.58
N ARG A 199 -0.08 22.42 -3.33
CA ARG A 199 -0.46 23.66 -2.62
C ARG A 199 -0.15 23.65 -1.12
N HIS A 200 -0.04 22.46 -0.52
CA HIS A 200 0.18 22.31 0.91
C HIS A 200 1.32 21.30 1.19
N PRO A 201 2.56 21.65 0.84
CA PRO A 201 3.70 20.71 0.80
C PRO A 201 4.09 20.11 2.15
N LEU A 202 3.60 20.68 3.27
CA LEU A 202 3.88 20.20 4.63
C LEU A 202 2.72 19.36 5.23
N ARG A 203 1.69 19.03 4.44
CA ARG A 203 0.53 18.23 4.88
C ARG A 203 0.72 16.76 4.53
N GLU A 204 1.38 16.02 5.43
CA GLU A 204 1.70 14.60 5.23
C GLU A 204 0.52 13.74 4.75
N ARG A 205 -0.66 13.93 5.33
CA ARG A 205 -1.85 13.13 4.99
C ARG A 205 -2.25 13.24 3.52
N LEU A 206 -2.07 14.40 2.89
CA LEU A 206 -2.34 14.61 1.48
C LEU A 206 -1.33 13.87 0.59
N HIS A 207 -0.03 14.00 0.89
CA HIS A 207 1.01 13.26 0.19
C HIS A 207 0.83 11.75 0.33
N ALA A 208 0.49 11.30 1.53
CA ALA A 208 0.22 9.90 1.82
C ALA A 208 -1.02 9.39 1.06
N ALA A 209 -2.08 10.19 0.93
CA ALA A 209 -3.26 9.83 0.15
C ALA A 209 -2.94 9.81 -1.35
N TRP A 210 -2.19 10.80 -1.85
CA TRP A 210 -1.77 10.89 -3.24
C TRP A 210 -0.89 9.69 -3.66
N MET A 211 0.09 9.33 -2.82
CA MET A 211 0.92 8.13 -3.02
C MET A 211 0.06 6.86 -3.12
N THR A 212 -0.90 6.67 -2.21
CA THR A 212 -1.81 5.52 -2.27
C THR A 212 -2.68 5.54 -3.52
N ALA A 213 -3.17 6.72 -3.95
CA ALA A 213 -3.99 6.87 -5.14
C ALA A 213 -3.22 6.49 -6.42
N LEU A 214 -1.97 6.95 -6.55
CA LEU A 214 -1.07 6.60 -7.63
C LEU A 214 -0.79 5.09 -7.66
N HIS A 215 -0.54 4.50 -6.49
CA HIS A 215 -0.31 3.07 -6.37
C HIS A 215 -1.52 2.23 -6.79
N GLN A 216 -2.74 2.57 -6.33
CA GLN A 216 -3.98 1.92 -6.77
C GLN A 216 -4.25 2.09 -8.28
N SER A 217 -3.66 3.12 -8.89
CA SER A 217 -3.72 3.37 -10.34
C SER A 217 -2.65 2.61 -11.14
N GLY A 218 -1.83 1.78 -10.49
CA GLY A 218 -0.69 1.09 -11.11
C GLY A 218 0.52 2.00 -11.41
N ARG A 219 0.48 3.28 -11.01
CA ARG A 219 1.53 4.29 -11.22
C ARG A 219 2.56 4.23 -10.09
N ARG A 220 3.13 3.05 -9.88
CA ARG A 220 3.95 2.76 -8.70
C ARG A 220 5.26 3.53 -8.60
N SER A 221 5.96 3.73 -9.71
CA SER A 221 7.20 4.54 -9.72
C SER A 221 6.93 5.97 -9.27
N GLU A 222 5.81 6.54 -9.70
CA GLU A 222 5.37 7.88 -9.29
C GLU A 222 4.96 7.89 -7.82
N ALA A 223 4.26 6.85 -7.34
CA ALA A 223 3.94 6.72 -5.91
C ALA A 223 5.20 6.73 -5.02
N LEU A 224 6.24 5.99 -5.41
CA LEU A 224 7.51 5.99 -4.67
C LEU A 224 8.23 7.35 -4.75
N ALA A 225 8.19 8.01 -5.91
CA ALA A 225 8.77 9.34 -6.08
C ALA A 225 8.13 10.36 -5.14
N VAL A 226 6.80 10.31 -4.93
CA VAL A 226 6.10 11.19 -3.98
C VAL A 226 6.69 11.10 -2.56
N TYR A 227 7.04 9.89 -2.10
CA TYR A 227 7.66 9.72 -0.78
C TYR A 227 9.05 10.36 -0.73
N ASP A 228 9.89 10.11 -1.73
CA ASP A 228 11.25 10.63 -1.77
C ASP A 228 11.28 12.15 -1.90
N GLU A 229 10.39 12.73 -2.70
CA GLU A 229 10.22 14.19 -2.84
C GLU A 229 9.74 14.81 -1.54
N TYR A 230 8.69 14.24 -0.92
CA TYR A 230 8.15 14.74 0.35
C TYR A 230 9.19 14.64 1.49
N ARG A 231 9.97 13.55 1.55
CA ARG A 231 11.07 13.40 2.51
C ARG A 231 12.13 14.49 2.34
N GLN A 232 12.51 14.79 1.10
CA GLN A 232 13.47 15.86 0.82
C GLN A 232 12.91 17.24 1.21
N GLU A 233 11.62 17.47 0.96
CA GLU A 233 10.92 18.70 1.34
C GLU A 233 10.90 18.89 2.86
N LEU A 234 10.43 17.89 3.61
CA LEU A 234 10.40 17.91 5.08
C LEU A 234 11.78 18.12 5.70
N ALA A 235 12.79 17.44 5.17
CA ALA A 235 14.16 17.58 5.65
C ALA A 235 14.69 19.00 5.41
N ARG A 236 14.33 19.64 4.29
CA ARG A 236 14.77 21.00 3.96
C ARG A 236 14.05 22.07 4.78
N GLU A 237 12.73 21.98 4.88
CA GLU A 237 11.90 23.01 5.52
C GLU A 237 11.88 22.90 7.05
N LEU A 238 11.88 21.68 7.58
CA LEU A 238 11.70 21.42 9.02
C LEU A 238 12.85 20.64 9.67
N GLY A 239 13.77 20.06 8.89
CA GLY A 239 14.81 19.16 9.41
C GLY A 239 14.25 17.86 9.98
N LEU A 240 13.07 17.44 9.52
CA LEU A 240 12.34 16.28 9.99
C LEU A 240 12.27 15.19 8.92
N GLU A 241 11.97 13.97 9.34
CA GLU A 241 11.66 12.83 8.46
C GLU A 241 10.14 12.60 8.40
N PRO A 242 9.63 11.90 7.36
CA PRO A 242 8.24 11.51 7.27
C PRO A 242 7.76 10.70 8.49
N GLY A 243 6.52 10.92 8.90
CA GLY A 243 5.87 10.22 9.99
C GLY A 243 5.65 8.73 9.70
N GLY A 244 5.39 7.96 10.77
CA GLY A 244 5.24 6.51 10.69
C GLY A 244 4.15 6.06 9.70
N ALA A 245 3.00 6.74 9.66
CA ALA A 245 1.92 6.40 8.74
C ALA A 245 2.33 6.53 7.25
N MET A 246 3.12 7.55 6.89
CA MET A 246 3.65 7.72 5.54
C MET A 246 4.70 6.64 5.23
N ALA A 247 5.60 6.37 6.17
CA ALA A 247 6.62 5.33 6.05
C ALA A 247 6.02 3.91 5.92
N ASP A 248 4.92 3.64 6.62
CA ASP A 248 4.19 2.36 6.56
C ASP A 248 3.61 2.15 5.16
N ARG A 249 2.91 3.16 4.62
CA ARG A 249 2.37 3.09 3.25
C ARG A 249 3.47 2.94 2.20
N TYR A 250 4.60 3.63 2.36
CA TYR A 250 5.75 3.45 1.48
C TYR A 250 6.30 2.01 1.53
N ARG A 251 6.38 1.42 2.72
CA ARG A 251 6.77 0.00 2.89
C ARG A 251 5.75 -0.94 2.26
N ASP A 252 4.46 -0.66 2.34
CA ASP A 252 3.42 -1.46 1.68
C ASP A 252 3.60 -1.44 0.16
N VAL A 253 3.78 -0.25 -0.43
CA VAL A 253 4.04 -0.08 -1.87
C VAL A 253 5.35 -0.79 -2.30
N LEU A 254 6.38 -0.79 -1.46
CA LEU A 254 7.63 -1.52 -1.70
C LEU A 254 7.48 -3.04 -1.56
N THR A 255 6.68 -3.51 -0.60
CA THR A 255 6.48 -4.94 -0.36
C THR A 255 5.56 -5.52 -1.44
N GLU A 256 4.59 -4.74 -1.91
CA GLU A 256 3.75 -5.07 -3.04
C GLU A 256 4.53 -5.17 -4.35
N SER A 257 5.68 -4.50 -4.49
CA SER A 257 6.67 -4.79 -5.56
C SER A 257 7.08 -6.25 -5.63
N ARG A 258 7.23 -6.86 -4.46
CA ARG A 258 7.77 -8.20 -4.31
C ARG A 258 6.68 -9.23 -4.58
N SER A 259 5.41 -8.84 -4.47
CA SER A 259 4.25 -9.67 -4.84
C SER A 259 3.72 -9.41 -6.26
N HIS A 260 3.75 -8.18 -6.76
CA HIS A 260 3.27 -7.77 -8.09
C HIS A 260 4.35 -7.74 -9.18
N GLY A 261 5.61 -8.06 -8.83
CA GLY A 261 6.66 -8.44 -9.78
C GLY A 261 6.40 -9.78 -10.47
N ILE A 262 5.29 -10.45 -10.18
CA ILE A 262 4.83 -11.66 -10.87
C ILE A 262 3.45 -11.35 -11.46
N ALA A 263 3.46 -10.89 -12.71
CA ALA A 263 2.26 -10.90 -13.53
C ALA A 263 1.63 -12.30 -13.48
N ARG A 264 0.33 -12.38 -13.19
CA ARG A 264 -0.48 -13.59 -13.37
C ARG A 264 -0.49 -13.99 -14.85
N SER A 265 0.52 -14.75 -15.29
CA SER A 265 0.44 -15.73 -16.39
C SER A 265 1.74 -16.54 -16.56
N ALA A 266 2.31 -17.04 -15.46
CA ALA A 266 3.21 -18.18 -15.50
C ALA A 266 3.16 -18.86 -14.14
N ALA A 267 3.00 -20.17 -14.11
CA ALA A 267 3.16 -20.94 -12.89
C ALA A 267 4.54 -20.65 -12.25
N PRO A 268 4.65 -20.57 -10.91
CA PRO A 268 5.91 -20.26 -10.24
C PRO A 268 7.03 -21.19 -10.73
N ALA A 269 8.09 -20.64 -11.33
CA ALA A 269 9.17 -21.41 -11.94
C ALA A 269 10.54 -20.99 -11.40
N GLU A 270 10.74 -21.12 -10.09
CA GLU A 270 12.02 -20.80 -9.41
C GLU A 270 12.97 -22.01 -9.33
N LEU A 271 13.20 -22.68 -10.46
CA LEU A 271 14.26 -23.69 -10.53
C LEU A 271 15.57 -23.04 -10.98
N PRO A 272 16.70 -23.28 -10.29
CA PRO A 272 18.02 -22.91 -10.78
C PRO A 272 18.27 -23.42 -12.21
N PRO A 273 19.14 -22.76 -13.00
CA PRO A 273 19.55 -23.25 -14.32
C PRO A 273 19.99 -24.71 -14.24
N ASP A 274 19.74 -25.46 -15.31
CA ASP A 274 20.17 -26.85 -15.42
C ASP A 274 21.70 -26.84 -15.32
N PRO A 275 22.32 -27.65 -14.45
CA PRO A 275 23.77 -27.75 -14.41
C PRO A 275 24.33 -28.01 -15.82
N PRO A 276 25.19 -27.11 -16.36
CA PRO A 276 25.69 -27.22 -17.74
C PRO A 276 26.52 -28.49 -17.95
N VAL A 277 27.06 -29.03 -16.86
CA VAL A 277 27.77 -30.31 -16.84
C VAL A 277 27.09 -31.23 -15.83
N PHE A 278 26.33 -32.19 -16.35
CA PHE A 278 25.73 -33.30 -15.61
C PHE A 278 26.33 -34.60 -16.14
N THR A 279 27.14 -35.28 -15.33
CA THR A 279 27.88 -36.50 -15.71
C THR A 279 27.49 -37.63 -14.76
N GLY A 280 27.27 -38.82 -15.32
CA GLY A 280 26.77 -39.96 -14.55
C GLY A 280 25.32 -39.78 -14.10
N ARG A 281 24.90 -40.63 -13.15
CA ARG A 281 23.58 -40.56 -12.47
C ARG A 281 22.34 -40.94 -13.28
N GLY A 282 22.51 -41.57 -14.43
CA GLY A 282 21.37 -42.05 -15.23
C GLY A 282 20.52 -43.10 -14.52
N GLY A 283 21.13 -43.92 -13.64
CA GLY A 283 20.43 -44.88 -12.79
C GLY A 283 19.56 -44.20 -11.74
N GLN A 284 20.17 -43.33 -10.92
CA GLN A 284 19.47 -42.60 -9.85
C GLN A 284 18.39 -41.65 -10.40
N LEU A 285 18.60 -41.06 -11.58
CA LEU A 285 17.60 -40.21 -12.22
C LEU A 285 16.37 -41.02 -12.67
N ARG A 286 16.56 -42.22 -13.22
CA ARG A 286 15.46 -43.13 -13.56
C ARG A 286 14.71 -43.56 -12.31
N GLU A 287 15.44 -44.01 -11.29
CA GLU A 287 14.86 -44.43 -10.01
C GLU A 287 14.03 -43.30 -9.36
N LEU A 288 14.53 -42.06 -9.41
CA LEU A 288 13.82 -40.88 -8.92
C LEU A 288 12.53 -40.59 -9.70
N ILE A 289 12.57 -40.67 -11.03
CA ILE A 289 11.40 -40.46 -11.89
C ILE A 289 10.37 -41.58 -11.63
N ASP A 290 10.81 -42.84 -11.58
CA ASP A 290 9.95 -43.99 -11.32
C ASP A 290 9.30 -43.91 -9.93
N ALA A 291 10.03 -43.41 -8.92
CA ALA A 291 9.50 -43.20 -7.58
C ALA A 291 8.41 -42.11 -7.53
N LEU A 292 8.52 -41.08 -8.37
CA LEU A 292 7.51 -40.02 -8.51
C LEU A 292 6.28 -40.44 -9.33
N ASP A 293 6.40 -41.48 -10.15
CA ASP A 293 5.34 -41.93 -11.09
C ASP A 293 4.40 -43.00 -10.53
N ARG A 294 4.62 -43.52 -9.31
CA ARG A 294 3.79 -44.60 -8.75
C ARG A 294 2.32 -44.15 -8.54
N PRO A 295 1.34 -44.77 -9.23
CA PRO A 295 -0.08 -44.41 -9.09
C PRO A 295 -0.67 -44.99 -7.79
N GLY A 296 -1.32 -44.13 -6.99
CA GLY A 296 -2.03 -44.53 -5.76
C GLY A 296 -1.37 -44.05 -4.46
N GLY A 297 -1.64 -42.78 -4.10
CA GLY A 297 -1.99 -42.40 -2.73
C GLY A 297 -0.94 -42.35 -1.60
N GLU A 298 0.31 -42.81 -1.77
CA GLU A 298 1.27 -42.81 -0.63
C GLU A 298 2.66 -42.20 -0.91
N GLY A 299 2.88 -41.51 -2.04
CA GLY A 299 4.26 -41.24 -2.49
C GLY A 299 4.54 -39.89 -3.14
N GLY A 300 3.80 -38.83 -2.80
CA GLY A 300 4.11 -37.47 -3.29
C GLY A 300 5.42 -36.90 -2.74
N THR A 301 6.29 -37.69 -2.07
CA THR A 301 7.55 -37.23 -1.52
C THR A 301 8.67 -38.25 -1.75
N VAL A 302 9.80 -37.79 -2.30
CA VAL A 302 11.02 -38.59 -2.48
C VAL A 302 12.19 -37.92 -1.76
N LEU A 303 12.89 -38.69 -0.95
CA LEU A 303 14.07 -38.28 -0.21
C LEU A 303 15.35 -38.73 -0.95
N LEU A 304 16.20 -37.76 -1.26
CA LEU A 304 17.52 -37.93 -1.85
C LEU A 304 18.58 -37.84 -0.75
N THR A 305 19.26 -38.94 -0.45
CA THR A 305 20.27 -39.06 0.61
C THR A 305 21.67 -39.21 0.05
N GLY A 306 22.68 -38.71 0.76
CA GLY A 306 24.08 -38.90 0.38
C GLY A 306 25.01 -37.80 0.88
N PRO A 307 26.34 -37.95 0.72
CA PRO A 307 27.33 -37.01 1.24
C PRO A 307 27.17 -35.58 0.71
N ALA A 308 27.65 -34.58 1.45
CA ALA A 308 27.75 -33.22 0.94
C ALA A 308 28.58 -33.19 -0.36
N GLY A 309 28.14 -32.45 -1.37
CA GLY A 309 28.84 -32.38 -2.66
C GLY A 309 28.63 -33.58 -3.60
N SER A 310 27.83 -34.61 -3.23
CA SER A 310 27.56 -35.78 -4.08
C SER A 310 26.68 -35.50 -5.31
N GLY A 311 26.06 -34.32 -5.38
CA GLY A 311 25.23 -33.89 -6.50
C GLY A 311 23.72 -34.00 -6.31
N LYS A 312 23.22 -34.23 -5.08
CA LYS A 312 21.77 -34.35 -4.79
C LYS A 312 20.92 -33.20 -5.33
N THR A 313 21.32 -31.95 -5.07
CA THR A 313 20.62 -30.76 -5.57
C THR A 313 20.61 -30.71 -7.10
N ALA A 314 21.72 -31.06 -7.74
CA ALA A 314 21.81 -31.11 -9.20
C ALA A 314 20.88 -32.19 -9.78
N LEU A 315 20.82 -33.37 -9.15
CA LEU A 315 19.91 -34.46 -9.53
C LEU A 315 18.44 -34.06 -9.36
N ALA A 316 18.09 -33.42 -8.24
CA ALA A 316 16.73 -32.93 -7.99
C ALA A 316 16.29 -31.86 -9.00
N VAL A 317 17.16 -30.89 -9.29
CA VAL A 317 16.88 -29.84 -10.30
C VAL A 317 16.73 -30.44 -11.70
N ARG A 318 17.60 -31.38 -12.09
CA ARG A 318 17.51 -32.07 -13.38
C ARG A 318 16.21 -32.85 -13.52
N ALA A 319 15.82 -33.62 -12.50
CA ALA A 319 14.55 -34.33 -12.48
C ALA A 319 13.36 -33.37 -12.56
N ALA A 320 13.39 -32.28 -11.79
CA ALA A 320 12.30 -31.30 -11.80
C ALA A 320 12.15 -30.55 -13.13
N ARG A 321 13.25 -30.38 -13.87
CA ARG A 321 13.24 -29.86 -15.24
C ARG A 321 12.70 -30.87 -16.25
N LEU A 322 13.09 -32.14 -16.15
CA LEU A 322 12.59 -33.19 -17.06
C LEU A 322 11.09 -33.47 -16.86
N LEU A 323 10.60 -33.32 -15.64
CA LEU A 323 9.19 -33.54 -15.29
C LEU A 323 8.34 -32.28 -15.43
N ALA A 324 8.86 -31.24 -16.12
CA ALA A 324 8.24 -29.93 -16.21
C ALA A 324 6.76 -29.98 -16.61
N ASP A 325 6.46 -30.69 -17.69
CA ASP A 325 5.12 -30.76 -18.28
C ASP A 325 4.12 -31.49 -17.38
N ARG A 326 4.62 -32.29 -16.42
CA ARG A 326 3.77 -33.01 -15.47
C ARG A 326 3.31 -32.13 -14.31
N TYR A 327 4.01 -31.03 -14.04
CA TYR A 327 3.70 -30.12 -12.92
C TYR A 327 3.46 -28.69 -13.43
N PRO A 328 2.34 -28.47 -14.13
CA PRO A 328 2.05 -27.20 -14.79
C PRO A 328 1.81 -26.05 -13.80
N ASP A 329 1.48 -26.35 -12.54
CA ASP A 329 1.08 -25.33 -11.55
C ASP A 329 2.25 -24.77 -10.76
N GLY A 330 3.47 -25.32 -10.93
CA GLY A 330 4.67 -24.70 -10.38
C GLY A 330 5.82 -25.66 -10.14
N ARG A 331 7.03 -25.14 -10.23
CA ARG A 331 8.28 -25.85 -9.94
C ARG A 331 9.17 -24.94 -9.10
N LEU A 332 9.39 -25.33 -7.86
CA LEU A 332 10.02 -24.48 -6.85
C LEU A 332 11.23 -25.18 -6.24
N LEU A 333 12.29 -24.44 -5.95
CA LEU A 333 13.37 -24.91 -5.09
C LEU A 333 13.54 -23.95 -3.91
N VAL A 334 13.47 -24.51 -2.70
CA VAL A 334 13.70 -23.78 -1.45
C VAL A 334 14.80 -24.46 -0.66
N ARG A 335 15.83 -23.69 -0.28
CA ARG A 335 16.92 -24.18 0.56
C ARG A 335 16.52 -24.08 2.03
N LEU A 336 16.76 -25.15 2.78
CA LEU A 336 16.48 -25.25 4.22
C LEU A 336 17.69 -24.92 5.08
N ARG A 337 18.84 -24.64 4.45
CA ARG A 337 20.02 -24.06 5.09
C ARG A 337 20.40 -22.74 4.43
N ASP A 338 20.95 -21.83 5.22
CA ASP A 338 21.49 -20.56 4.73
C ASP A 338 22.87 -20.74 4.05
N SER A 339 23.47 -19.63 3.60
CA SER A 339 24.80 -19.65 2.99
C SER A 339 25.94 -20.02 3.95
N ALA A 340 25.73 -19.85 5.27
CA ALA A 340 26.66 -20.28 6.31
C ALA A 340 26.48 -21.76 6.68
N GLY A 341 25.43 -22.42 6.16
CA GLY A 341 25.11 -23.81 6.40
C GLY A 341 24.24 -24.05 7.64
N ALA A 342 23.77 -23.00 8.31
CA ALA A 342 22.84 -23.12 9.44
C ALA A 342 21.42 -23.42 8.96
N ALA A 343 20.63 -24.13 9.77
CA ALA A 343 19.24 -24.41 9.47
C ALA A 343 18.42 -23.11 9.44
N GLN A 344 17.62 -22.92 8.39
CA GLN A 344 16.73 -21.76 8.31
C GLN A 344 15.52 -21.93 9.24
N PRO A 345 15.04 -20.83 9.88
CA PRO A 345 13.78 -20.86 10.61
C PRO A 345 12.61 -21.26 9.71
N ALA A 346 11.66 -22.03 10.25
CA ALA A 346 10.47 -22.46 9.50
C ALA A 346 9.65 -21.26 8.98
N THR A 347 9.61 -20.15 9.72
CA THR A 347 8.97 -18.90 9.30
C THR A 347 9.59 -18.36 8.02
N THR A 348 10.92 -18.26 7.94
CA THR A 348 11.63 -17.79 6.74
C THR A 348 11.35 -18.67 5.52
N VAL A 349 11.28 -19.99 5.70
CA VAL A 349 10.95 -20.93 4.62
C VAL A 349 9.50 -20.74 4.16
N LEU A 350 8.56 -20.58 5.09
CA LEU A 350 7.14 -20.34 4.79
C LEU A 350 6.91 -18.97 4.16
N ASP A 351 7.58 -17.92 4.62
CA ASP A 351 7.52 -16.57 4.04
C ASP A 351 8.00 -16.59 2.59
N ARG A 352 9.05 -17.35 2.31
CA ARG A 352 9.52 -17.56 0.94
C ARG A 352 8.47 -18.28 0.10
N LEU A 353 7.94 -19.40 0.58
CA LEU A 353 6.90 -20.16 -0.14
C LEU A 353 5.64 -19.32 -0.37
N ALA A 354 5.23 -18.52 0.61
CA ALA A 354 4.15 -17.54 0.51
C ALA A 354 4.41 -16.51 -0.57
N GLY A 355 5.62 -15.94 -0.62
CA GLY A 355 6.04 -15.01 -1.66
C GLY A 355 5.95 -15.61 -3.08
N LEU A 356 6.23 -16.90 -3.24
CA LEU A 356 6.21 -17.59 -4.54
C LEU A 356 4.82 -18.03 -5.00
N THR A 357 3.91 -18.27 -4.06
CA THR A 357 2.60 -18.90 -4.35
C THR A 357 1.41 -18.01 -4.04
N GLY A 358 1.62 -16.90 -3.33
CA GLY A 358 0.57 -15.95 -2.91
C GLY A 358 -0.32 -16.45 -1.78
N VAL A 359 0.03 -17.55 -1.10
CA VAL A 359 -0.72 -18.05 0.06
C VAL A 359 -0.16 -17.49 1.37
N PRO A 360 -0.96 -17.41 2.45
CA PRO A 360 -0.46 -17.01 3.76
C PRO A 360 0.74 -17.88 4.22
N ALA A 361 1.70 -17.28 4.92
CA ALA A 361 2.91 -17.93 5.43
C ALA A 361 2.66 -18.85 6.63
N THR A 362 1.74 -19.81 6.49
CA THR A 362 1.41 -20.80 7.51
C THR A 362 1.52 -22.23 6.96
N PRO A 363 1.89 -23.23 7.79
CA PRO A 363 1.94 -24.62 7.35
C PRO A 363 0.59 -25.12 6.83
N GLN A 364 -0.52 -24.69 7.42
CA GLN A 364 -1.85 -25.09 6.97
C GLN A 364 -2.18 -24.54 5.59
N ALA A 365 -1.87 -23.27 5.33
CA ALA A 365 -2.11 -22.65 4.02
C ALA A 365 -1.24 -23.28 2.93
N TRP A 366 0.05 -23.52 3.23
CA TRP A 366 0.97 -24.21 2.33
C TRP A 366 0.47 -25.62 1.95
N ARG A 367 0.08 -26.43 2.93
CA ARG A 367 -0.45 -27.79 2.66
C ARG A 367 -1.72 -27.74 1.83
N ARG A 368 -2.64 -26.81 2.11
CA ARG A 368 -3.84 -26.59 1.28
C ARG A 368 -3.49 -26.20 -0.15
N TRP A 369 -2.44 -25.40 -0.35
CA TRP A 369 -1.95 -25.06 -1.68
C TRP A 369 -1.46 -26.29 -2.44
N LEU A 370 -0.62 -27.13 -1.81
CA LEU A 370 -0.12 -28.38 -2.40
C LEU A 370 -1.23 -29.36 -2.80
N VAL A 371 -2.31 -29.44 -2.02
CA VAL A 371 -3.47 -30.30 -2.33
C VAL A 371 -4.22 -29.81 -3.58
N ARG A 372 -4.32 -28.49 -3.78
CA ARG A 372 -5.10 -27.87 -4.87
C ARG A 372 -4.34 -27.71 -6.18
N HIS A 373 -3.02 -27.80 -6.14
CA HIS A 373 -2.15 -27.59 -7.29
C HIS A 373 -1.38 -28.86 -7.63
N ARG A 374 -0.88 -28.90 -8.86
CA ARG A 374 0.01 -29.93 -9.40
C ARG A 374 1.40 -29.34 -9.56
N ALA A 375 2.08 -29.17 -8.44
CA ALA A 375 3.40 -28.55 -8.35
C ALA A 375 4.49 -29.55 -7.95
N LEU A 376 5.73 -29.28 -8.33
CA LEU A 376 6.92 -30.02 -7.91
C LEU A 376 7.83 -29.11 -7.07
N VAL A 377 8.06 -29.48 -5.82
CA VAL A 377 8.80 -28.66 -4.85
C VAL A 377 10.07 -29.36 -4.41
N VAL A 378 11.21 -28.71 -4.53
CA VAL A 378 12.50 -29.21 -4.05
C VAL A 378 12.83 -28.52 -2.73
N LEU A 379 12.82 -29.27 -1.63
CA LEU A 379 13.30 -28.86 -0.32
C LEU A 379 14.78 -29.25 -0.18
N ASP A 380 15.67 -28.30 -0.40
CA ASP A 380 17.10 -28.54 -0.54
C ASP A 380 17.88 -28.41 0.78
N ASP A 381 18.74 -29.39 1.06
CA ASP A 381 19.67 -29.50 2.19
C ASP A 381 18.99 -29.54 3.57
N ALA A 382 17.95 -30.36 3.69
CA ALA A 382 17.17 -30.56 4.90
C ALA A 382 18.07 -30.92 6.11
N PRO A 383 18.03 -30.13 7.20
CA PRO A 383 18.83 -30.39 8.39
C PRO A 383 18.27 -31.50 9.28
N GLY A 384 16.97 -31.78 9.20
CA GLY A 384 16.31 -32.80 10.02
C GLY A 384 14.81 -32.93 9.73
N GLU A 385 14.19 -34.00 10.23
CA GLU A 385 12.80 -34.35 9.91
C GLU A 385 11.78 -33.28 10.31
N HIS A 386 11.97 -32.65 11.47
CA HIS A 386 11.08 -31.62 11.98
C HIS A 386 10.94 -30.42 11.03
N THR A 387 11.97 -30.12 10.24
CA THR A 387 11.94 -28.99 9.28
C THR A 387 11.10 -29.26 8.04
N VAL A 388 10.93 -30.53 7.65
CA VAL A 388 10.22 -30.89 6.42
C VAL A 388 8.82 -31.39 6.67
N ARG A 389 8.51 -32.03 7.82
CA ARG A 389 7.17 -32.59 8.12
C ARG A 389 6.05 -31.57 7.93
N GLY A 390 6.26 -30.31 8.30
CA GLY A 390 5.32 -29.20 8.11
C GLY A 390 5.01 -28.88 6.64
N LEU A 391 5.93 -29.21 5.74
CA LEU A 391 5.96 -28.80 4.34
C LEU A 391 5.62 -29.93 3.36
N LEU A 392 5.52 -31.17 3.84
CA LEU A 392 5.16 -32.31 3.00
C LEU A 392 3.65 -32.30 2.66
N PRO A 393 3.27 -32.75 1.45
CA PRO A 393 1.88 -32.93 1.08
C PRO A 393 1.26 -34.02 1.94
N THR A 394 0.02 -33.80 2.37
CA THR A 394 -0.78 -34.81 3.06
C THR A 394 -1.61 -35.65 2.09
N ASP A 395 -1.94 -35.06 0.93
CA ASP A 395 -2.72 -35.65 -0.16
C ASP A 395 -2.52 -34.78 -1.42
N GLY A 396 -3.05 -35.20 -2.56
CA GLY A 396 -3.11 -34.43 -3.80
C GLY A 396 -2.12 -34.90 -4.86
N ARG A 397 -1.92 -34.05 -5.87
CA ARG A 397 -1.14 -34.36 -7.08
C ARG A 397 0.21 -33.64 -7.15
N SER A 398 0.55 -32.87 -6.11
CA SER A 398 1.87 -32.25 -5.97
C SER A 398 2.90 -33.25 -5.48
N ALA A 399 4.16 -33.05 -5.88
CA ALA A 399 5.28 -33.86 -5.44
C ALA A 399 6.36 -33.01 -4.77
N VAL A 400 7.09 -33.60 -3.82
CA VAL A 400 8.16 -32.96 -3.05
C VAL A 400 9.43 -33.80 -3.11
N LEU A 401 10.51 -33.19 -3.57
CA LEU A 401 11.86 -33.76 -3.49
C LEU A 401 12.58 -33.17 -2.30
N VAL A 402 13.03 -34.00 -1.37
CA VAL A 402 13.82 -33.56 -0.22
C VAL A 402 15.26 -33.98 -0.43
N THR A 403 16.23 -33.06 -0.38
CA THR A 403 17.65 -33.44 -0.37
C THR A 403 18.20 -33.36 1.05
N ALA A 404 18.92 -34.37 1.52
CA ALA A 404 19.47 -34.41 2.87
C ALA A 404 20.88 -35.05 2.89
N ARG A 405 21.70 -34.63 3.86
CA ARG A 405 23.05 -35.20 4.06
C ARG A 405 23.03 -36.50 4.87
N GLY A 406 22.09 -36.61 5.79
CA GLY A 406 21.90 -37.78 6.65
C GLY A 406 20.57 -38.47 6.40
N LEU A 407 20.37 -39.62 7.03
CA LEU A 407 19.14 -40.40 6.95
C LEU A 407 18.02 -39.70 7.73
N LEU A 408 16.88 -39.44 7.07
CA LEU A 408 15.65 -38.93 7.68
C LEU A 408 14.66 -40.10 7.88
N GLY A 409 15.03 -40.99 8.81
CA GLY A 409 14.42 -42.32 8.99
C GLY A 409 12.92 -42.30 9.28
N GLY A 410 12.44 -41.31 10.04
CA GLY A 410 11.07 -41.17 10.52
C GLY A 410 10.11 -40.41 9.60
N LEU A 411 10.50 -40.11 8.35
CA LEU A 411 9.61 -39.46 7.37
C LEU A 411 8.67 -40.41 6.61
N ALA A 412 8.54 -41.68 7.00
CA ALA A 412 7.75 -42.66 6.25
C ALA A 412 6.25 -42.26 6.12
N PRO A 413 5.59 -42.52 4.97
CA PRO A 413 6.10 -43.16 3.75
C PRO A 413 6.69 -42.17 2.73
N VAL A 414 7.98 -42.30 2.40
CA VAL A 414 8.65 -41.54 1.31
C VAL A 414 9.44 -42.48 0.42
N GLY A 415 9.47 -42.21 -0.89
CA GLY A 415 10.45 -42.84 -1.77
C GLY A 415 11.86 -42.45 -1.33
N ARG A 416 12.84 -43.34 -1.47
CA ARG A 416 14.24 -43.07 -1.10
C ARG A 416 15.14 -43.40 -2.26
N VAL A 417 16.04 -42.47 -2.57
CA VAL A 417 17.05 -42.64 -3.62
C VAL A 417 18.39 -42.23 -3.04
N ASP A 418 19.33 -43.17 -3.00
CA ASP A 418 20.67 -42.91 -2.53
C ASP A 418 21.55 -42.32 -3.65
N VAL A 419 22.26 -41.26 -3.31
CA VAL A 419 23.18 -40.54 -4.20
C VAL A 419 24.60 -40.71 -3.64
N PRO A 420 25.25 -41.86 -3.91
CA PRO A 420 26.59 -42.16 -3.43
C PRO A 420 27.63 -41.24 -4.10
N PRO A 421 28.91 -41.28 -3.73
CA PRO A 421 29.99 -40.74 -4.58
C PRO A 421 29.91 -41.29 -6.02
N MET A 422 30.59 -40.64 -6.97
CA MET A 422 30.64 -41.09 -8.37
C MET A 422 31.50 -42.34 -8.49
N ASP A 423 31.25 -43.14 -9.52
CA ASP A 423 32.22 -44.16 -9.92
C ASP A 423 33.49 -43.50 -10.50
N PRO A 424 34.68 -44.11 -10.34
CA PRO A 424 35.92 -43.53 -10.84
C PRO A 424 35.88 -43.19 -12.33
N ALA A 425 35.19 -44.00 -13.15
CA ALA A 425 35.01 -43.72 -14.57
C ALA A 425 34.19 -42.44 -14.81
N GLU A 426 33.05 -42.28 -14.14
CA GLU A 426 32.22 -41.07 -14.25
C GLU A 426 32.95 -39.83 -13.74
N ALA A 427 33.78 -39.97 -12.70
CA ALA A 427 34.58 -38.88 -12.15
C ALA A 427 35.68 -38.44 -13.12
N LEU A 428 36.33 -39.38 -13.82
CA LEU A 428 37.28 -39.07 -14.90
C LEU A 428 36.59 -38.39 -16.09
N ASP A 429 35.42 -38.87 -16.48
CA ASP A 429 34.62 -38.25 -17.56
C ASP A 429 34.23 -36.81 -17.20
N LEU A 430 33.85 -36.59 -15.95
CA LEU A 430 33.56 -35.23 -15.45
C LEU A 430 34.81 -34.35 -15.49
N LEU A 431 35.96 -34.85 -15.04
CA LEU A 431 37.22 -34.12 -15.07
C LEU A 431 37.62 -33.76 -16.52
N ALA A 432 37.46 -34.71 -17.45
CA ALA A 432 37.77 -34.53 -18.87
C ALA A 432 36.96 -33.41 -19.53
N ARG A 433 35.76 -33.11 -19.04
CA ARG A 433 34.96 -31.97 -19.52
C ARG A 433 35.55 -30.60 -19.18
N PHE A 434 36.41 -30.51 -18.16
CA PHE A 434 37.06 -29.26 -17.77
C PHE A 434 38.49 -29.16 -18.32
N VAL A 435 39.27 -30.24 -18.25
CA VAL A 435 40.70 -30.21 -18.62
C VAL A 435 41.00 -30.81 -20.00
N GLY A 436 39.98 -31.35 -20.68
CA GLY A 436 40.08 -32.00 -21.99
C GLY A 436 40.36 -33.50 -21.91
N THR A 437 39.74 -34.27 -22.82
CA THR A 437 39.89 -35.74 -22.90
C THR A 437 41.33 -36.17 -23.20
N ALA A 438 42.05 -35.42 -24.05
CA ALA A 438 43.43 -35.70 -24.39
C ALA A 438 44.37 -35.65 -23.18
N ARG A 439 44.15 -34.69 -22.25
CA ARG A 439 44.97 -34.51 -21.05
C ARG A 439 44.72 -35.61 -20.03
N VAL A 440 43.47 -36.03 -19.86
CA VAL A 440 43.10 -37.18 -19.01
C VAL A 440 43.64 -38.49 -19.58
N ALA A 441 43.64 -38.65 -20.91
CA ALA A 441 44.18 -39.84 -21.58
C ALA A 441 45.71 -39.91 -21.51
N ALA A 442 46.40 -38.78 -21.61
CA ALA A 442 47.87 -38.70 -21.57
C ALA A 442 48.46 -39.20 -20.23
N ASP A 443 47.79 -38.93 -19.11
CA ASP A 443 48.16 -39.49 -17.80
C ASP A 443 46.91 -39.87 -16.98
N ARG A 444 46.35 -41.03 -17.32
CA ARG A 444 45.15 -41.56 -16.65
C ARG A 444 45.40 -41.85 -15.17
N ALA A 445 46.62 -42.26 -14.80
CA ALA A 445 46.96 -42.60 -13.42
C ALA A 445 46.97 -41.34 -12.53
N ALA A 446 47.52 -40.22 -13.02
CA ALA A 446 47.45 -38.94 -12.31
C ALA A 446 46.01 -38.43 -12.21
N ALA A 447 45.24 -38.50 -13.29
CA ALA A 447 43.83 -38.10 -13.27
C ALA A 447 43.03 -38.91 -12.24
N LEU A 448 43.28 -40.22 -12.13
CA LEU A 448 42.67 -41.08 -11.10
C LEU A 448 43.03 -40.62 -9.69
N ARG A 449 44.31 -40.31 -9.42
CA ARG A 449 44.73 -39.78 -8.10
C ARG A 449 44.00 -38.49 -7.75
N VAL A 450 43.81 -37.59 -8.73
CA VAL A 450 43.07 -36.33 -8.53
C VAL A 450 41.62 -36.60 -8.14
N VAL A 451 40.90 -37.43 -8.90
CA VAL A 451 39.48 -37.69 -8.60
C VAL A 451 39.28 -38.47 -7.29
N HIS A 452 40.20 -39.38 -6.93
CA HIS A 452 40.20 -40.04 -5.62
C HIS A 452 40.50 -39.07 -4.48
N GLY A 453 41.45 -38.14 -4.67
CA GLY A 453 41.71 -37.06 -3.71
C GLY A 453 40.50 -36.12 -3.52
N CYS A 454 39.63 -36.02 -4.52
CA CYS A 454 38.35 -35.31 -4.43
C CYS A 454 37.23 -36.14 -3.75
N GLY A 455 37.54 -37.34 -3.24
CA GLY A 455 36.57 -38.27 -2.65
C GLY A 455 35.53 -38.80 -3.64
N LEU A 456 35.81 -38.73 -4.95
CA LEU A 456 34.86 -39.04 -6.03
C LEU A 456 33.56 -38.21 -5.96
N LEU A 457 33.62 -37.01 -5.37
CA LEU A 457 32.48 -36.10 -5.27
C LEU A 457 32.47 -35.15 -6.48
N PRO A 458 31.34 -34.98 -7.20
CA PRO A 458 31.26 -34.09 -8.35
C PRO A 458 31.73 -32.67 -8.06
N LEU A 459 31.40 -32.12 -6.88
CA LEU A 459 31.83 -30.78 -6.49
C LEU A 459 33.35 -30.68 -6.38
N GLY A 460 34.00 -31.65 -5.74
CA GLY A 460 35.46 -31.69 -5.60
C GLY A 460 36.16 -31.79 -6.96
N VAL A 461 35.68 -32.69 -7.82
CA VAL A 461 36.23 -32.88 -9.17
C VAL A 461 36.09 -31.61 -10.01
N ARG A 462 34.94 -30.93 -9.95
CA ARG A 462 34.74 -29.64 -10.64
C ARG A 462 35.73 -28.58 -10.16
N VAL A 463 35.89 -28.42 -8.84
CA VAL A 463 36.84 -27.45 -8.28
C VAL A 463 38.27 -27.77 -8.69
N ALA A 464 38.65 -29.04 -8.72
CA ALA A 464 39.97 -29.47 -9.16
C ALA A 464 40.20 -29.22 -10.66
N GLY A 465 39.20 -29.45 -11.51
CA GLY A 465 39.32 -29.26 -12.97
C GLY A 465 39.25 -27.80 -13.43
N MET A 466 38.75 -26.88 -12.60
CA MET A 466 38.73 -25.43 -12.89
C MET A 466 40.02 -24.71 -12.46
N ARG A 467 40.90 -25.39 -11.73
CA ARG A 467 42.26 -24.93 -11.40
C ARG A 467 43.24 -25.44 -12.44
#